data_AF-A0A3D1GVQ3-F1
#
_entry.id   AF-A0A3D1GVQ3-F1
#
_cell.length_a   1.000
_cell.length_b   1.000
_cell.length_c   1.000
_cell.angle_alpha   90.00
_cell.angle_beta   90.00
_cell.angle_gamma   90.00
#
_symmetry.space_group_name_H-M   'P 1'
#
loop_
_entity.id
_entity.type
_entity.pdbx_description
1 polymer ?
#
loop_
_entity_poly.entity_id
_entity_poly.type
_entity_poly.pdbx_seq_one_letter_code
_entity_poly.pdbx_strand_id
1 'polypeptide(L)'
;VWQWHQDYGTWKRDDEMPEPRAMNIAVFLDDVTAANGPLLFIPGSHKIGVIDAGHDLSTTSYPLWTLDRDKVSELAERGGCVAPTGPAGSMLMFSSLLVHASPANISPFDRTIVYLSLCHVDNHIRAFNRKEWIAHRDFTPIMPLPDNCLDELVAARQAAE
;
A
#
# COMPACT_ATOMS: atom_id res chain seq x y z
N VAL A 1 3.08 12.94 -4.51
CA VAL A 1 1.95 12.28 -5.21
C VAL A 1 2.31 10.82 -5.40
N TRP A 2 1.34 9.93 -5.26
CA TRP A 2 1.48 8.51 -5.64
C TRP A 2 0.64 8.27 -6.87
N GLN A 3 1.28 7.96 -8.00
CA GLN A 3 0.61 7.75 -9.29
C GLN A 3 -0.12 6.40 -9.31
N TRP A 4 -0.97 6.18 -10.32
CA TRP A 4 -1.69 4.92 -10.47
C TRP A 4 -0.75 3.76 -10.71
N HIS A 5 -0.81 2.75 -9.85
CA HIS A 5 0.08 1.59 -9.89
C HIS A 5 -0.57 0.33 -9.29
N GLN A 6 0.14 -0.79 -9.41
CA GLN A 6 -0.06 -2.01 -8.65
C GLN A 6 1.23 -2.28 -7.87
N ASP A 7 1.14 -2.53 -6.56
CA ASP A 7 2.33 -2.81 -5.73
C ASP A 7 3.06 -4.07 -6.20
N TYR A 8 2.30 -5.13 -6.53
CA TYR A 8 2.87 -6.35 -7.08
C TYR A 8 3.65 -6.09 -8.38
N GLY A 9 3.24 -5.07 -9.14
CA GLY A 9 3.95 -4.66 -10.34
C GLY A 9 5.40 -4.26 -10.06
N THR A 10 5.66 -3.58 -8.94
CA THR A 10 7.01 -3.25 -8.48
C THR A 10 7.70 -4.49 -7.92
N TRP A 11 7.06 -5.23 -7.01
CA TRP A 11 7.69 -6.38 -6.35
C TRP A 11 8.08 -7.51 -7.32
N LYS A 12 7.29 -7.72 -8.37
CA LYS A 12 7.60 -8.68 -9.43
C LYS A 12 8.80 -8.24 -10.26
N ARG A 13 8.85 -6.96 -10.67
CA ARG A 13 9.85 -6.44 -11.60
C ARG A 13 11.19 -6.14 -10.93
N ASP A 14 11.15 -5.62 -9.71
CA ASP A 14 12.36 -5.16 -9.01
C ASP A 14 12.93 -6.22 -8.07
N ASP A 15 12.10 -7.11 -7.50
CA ASP A 15 12.52 -8.06 -6.47
C ASP A 15 12.13 -9.52 -6.78
N GLU A 16 11.63 -9.81 -7.99
CA GLU A 16 11.25 -11.16 -8.42
C GLU A 16 10.27 -11.88 -7.48
N MET A 17 9.27 -11.15 -6.93
CA MET A 17 8.15 -11.79 -6.23
C MET A 17 7.43 -12.77 -7.19
N PRO A 18 7.23 -14.05 -6.84
CA PRO A 18 6.78 -15.07 -7.80
C PRO A 18 5.31 -14.92 -8.21
N GLU A 19 4.42 -14.78 -7.23
CA GLU A 19 2.98 -14.71 -7.41
C GLU A 19 2.39 -13.50 -6.67
N PRO A 20 1.22 -12.98 -7.07
CA PRO A 20 0.53 -11.89 -6.38
C PRO A 20 -0.13 -12.33 -5.05
N ARG A 21 0.49 -13.27 -4.33
CA ARG A 21 0.05 -13.74 -2.99
C ARG A 21 0.58 -12.79 -1.91
N ALA A 22 0.20 -11.54 -2.08
CA ALA A 22 0.55 -10.44 -1.19
C ALA A 22 -0.58 -9.40 -1.13
N MET A 23 -0.67 -8.71 0.00
CA MET A 23 -1.68 -7.71 0.29
C MET A 23 -1.09 -6.57 1.10
N ASN A 24 -1.79 -5.45 1.14
CA ASN A 24 -1.48 -4.34 2.03
C ASN A 24 -2.56 -4.20 3.10
N ILE A 25 -2.11 -3.83 4.29
CA ILE A 25 -2.94 -3.33 5.38
C ILE A 25 -2.54 -1.88 5.61
N ALA A 26 -3.48 -0.95 5.48
CA ALA A 26 -3.28 0.46 5.76
C ALA A 26 -4.03 0.83 7.04
N VAL A 27 -3.32 1.31 8.05
CA VAL A 27 -3.88 1.79 9.32
C VAL A 27 -3.77 3.30 9.36
N PHE A 28 -4.89 3.98 9.56
CA PHE A 28 -4.95 5.43 9.61
C PHE A 28 -4.50 5.92 10.98
N LEU A 29 -3.46 6.76 11.05
CA LEU A 29 -3.07 7.44 12.28
C LEU A 29 -3.74 8.81 12.41
N ASP A 30 -4.05 9.44 11.27
CA ASP A 30 -4.88 10.64 11.17
C ASP A 30 -6.23 10.29 10.52
N ASP A 31 -7.23 11.14 10.71
CA ASP A 31 -8.49 11.05 9.97
C ASP A 31 -8.23 11.16 8.47
N VAL A 32 -8.73 10.19 7.70
CA VAL A 32 -8.67 10.23 6.24
C VAL A 32 -9.99 10.75 5.71
N THR A 33 -9.93 11.92 5.07
CA THR A 33 -11.08 12.62 4.52
C THR A 33 -10.96 12.76 3.01
N ALA A 34 -12.00 13.25 2.34
CA ALA A 34 -11.91 13.59 0.92
C ALA A 34 -10.93 14.75 0.65
N ALA A 35 -10.61 15.56 1.66
CA ALA A 35 -9.85 16.80 1.50
C ALA A 35 -8.32 16.61 1.63
N ASN A 36 -7.87 15.67 2.47
CA ASN A 36 -6.43 15.46 2.74
C ASN A 36 -5.76 14.44 1.81
N GLY A 37 -6.35 14.26 0.62
CA GLY A 37 -5.85 13.42 -0.45
C GLY A 37 -5.89 11.94 -0.10
N PRO A 38 -7.06 11.29 0.02
CA PRO A 38 -7.17 9.88 0.40
C PRO A 38 -6.58 8.93 -0.65
N LEU A 39 -6.41 7.66 -0.29
CA LEU A 39 -6.18 6.61 -1.28
C LEU A 39 -7.37 6.56 -2.25
N LEU A 40 -7.06 6.44 -3.54
CA LEU A 40 -8.03 6.21 -4.61
C LEU A 40 -7.84 4.78 -5.11
N PHE A 41 -8.93 4.05 -5.27
CA PHE A 41 -8.94 2.70 -5.82
C PHE A 41 -9.78 2.64 -7.09
N ILE A 42 -9.41 1.74 -8.00
CA ILE A 42 -10.27 1.27 -9.08
C ILE A 42 -10.85 -0.10 -8.69
N PRO A 43 -12.12 -0.18 -8.22
CA PRO A 43 -12.73 -1.42 -7.78
C PRO A 43 -12.67 -2.53 -8.84
N GLY A 44 -12.40 -3.76 -8.40
CA GLY A 44 -12.37 -4.93 -9.28
C GLY A 44 -11.12 -5.06 -10.17
N SER A 45 -10.27 -4.03 -10.28
CA SER A 45 -9.06 -4.06 -11.11
C SER A 45 -8.09 -5.20 -10.79
N HIS A 46 -8.01 -5.62 -9.52
CA HIS A 46 -7.19 -6.75 -9.08
C HIS A 46 -7.54 -8.09 -9.76
N LYS A 47 -8.76 -8.23 -10.30
CA LYS A 47 -9.22 -9.45 -10.98
C LYS A 47 -8.64 -9.62 -12.39
N ILE A 48 -8.02 -8.58 -12.94
CA ILE A 48 -7.44 -8.58 -14.29
C ILE A 48 -6.03 -9.19 -14.30
N GLY A 49 -5.41 -9.33 -13.13
CA GLY A 49 -4.04 -9.78 -12.99
C GLY A 49 -3.05 -8.63 -13.10
N VAL A 50 -1.83 -8.95 -13.51
CA VAL A 50 -0.73 -7.98 -13.65
C VAL A 50 -0.94 -7.14 -14.90
N ILE A 51 -0.84 -5.83 -14.75
CA ILE A 51 -0.96 -4.87 -15.84
C ILE A 51 0.44 -4.39 -16.24
N ASP A 52 0.65 -4.22 -17.55
CA ASP A 52 1.86 -3.60 -18.07
C ASP A 52 2.00 -2.17 -17.55
N ALA A 53 3.23 -1.80 -17.16
CA ALA A 53 3.52 -0.55 -16.49
C ALA A 53 4.83 0.03 -17.02
N GLY A 54 4.90 1.36 -17.13
CA GLY A 54 6.14 2.08 -17.39
C GLY A 54 6.88 2.37 -16.09
N HIS A 55 8.21 2.48 -16.13
CA HIS A 55 8.99 2.85 -14.95
C HIS A 55 9.21 4.37 -14.93
N ASP A 56 8.50 5.09 -14.06
CA ASP A 56 8.70 6.52 -13.87
C ASP A 56 9.85 6.76 -12.87
N LEU A 57 10.93 7.36 -13.39
CA LEU A 57 12.13 7.71 -12.62
C LEU A 57 12.22 9.22 -12.31
N SER A 58 11.23 10.01 -12.73
CA SER A 58 11.39 11.47 -12.88
C SER A 58 10.31 12.31 -12.19
N THR A 59 9.06 11.85 -12.10
CA THR A 59 7.96 12.70 -11.62
C THR A 59 7.52 12.41 -10.19
N THR A 60 8.02 11.32 -9.60
CA THR A 60 7.73 10.88 -8.24
C THR A 60 8.95 11.03 -7.34
N SER A 61 8.72 11.15 -6.02
CA SER A 61 9.80 11.17 -5.03
C SER A 61 10.56 9.85 -4.90
N TYR A 62 10.11 8.81 -5.62
CA TYR A 62 10.66 7.46 -5.61
C TYR A 62 10.36 6.77 -6.95
N PRO A 63 11.31 6.04 -7.58
CA PRO A 63 11.08 5.23 -8.78
C PRO A 63 9.83 4.35 -8.67
N LEU A 64 8.86 4.52 -9.56
CA LEU A 64 7.58 3.82 -9.46
C LEU A 64 7.16 3.23 -10.80
N TRP A 65 6.68 1.99 -10.78
CA TRP A 65 6.03 1.38 -11.94
C TRP A 65 4.59 1.85 -12.03
N THR A 66 4.28 2.64 -13.06
CA THR A 66 3.00 3.34 -13.18
C THR A 66 2.22 2.92 -14.41
N LEU A 67 0.90 3.00 -14.27
CA LEU A 67 -0.03 2.71 -15.35
C LEU A 67 -0.24 3.98 -16.19
N ASP A 68 -0.35 3.79 -17.49
CA ASP A 68 -0.71 4.88 -18.39
C ASP A 68 -2.15 5.35 -18.16
N ARG A 69 -2.44 6.58 -18.62
CA ARG A 69 -3.73 7.23 -18.42
C ARG A 69 -4.87 6.50 -19.13
N ASP A 70 -4.61 5.92 -20.29
CA ASP A 70 -5.63 5.28 -21.12
C ASP A 70 -6.12 4.00 -20.43
N LYS A 71 -5.19 3.19 -19.92
CA LYS A 71 -5.48 1.99 -19.12
C LYS A 71 -6.24 2.34 -17.85
N VAL A 72 -5.81 3.36 -17.11
CA VAL A 72 -6.54 3.80 -15.90
C VAL A 72 -7.96 4.24 -16.25
N SER A 73 -8.14 4.97 -17.34
CA SER A 73 -9.46 5.44 -17.79
C SER A 73 -10.37 4.26 -18.17
N GLU A 74 -9.85 3.29 -18.94
CA GLU A 74 -10.57 2.05 -19.28
C GLU A 74 -11.03 1.30 -18.02
N LEU A 75 -10.16 1.16 -17.02
CA LEU A 75 -10.51 0.47 -15.78
C LEU A 75 -11.54 1.26 -14.96
N ALA A 76 -11.40 2.58 -14.90
CA ALA A 76 -12.32 3.45 -14.18
C ALA A 76 -13.71 3.48 -14.82
N GLU A 77 -13.82 3.41 -16.15
CA GLU A 77 -15.11 3.29 -16.85
C GLU A 77 -15.85 1.99 -16.47
N ARG A 78 -15.12 0.92 -16.16
CA ARG A 78 -15.69 -0.39 -15.79
C ARG A 78 -16.00 -0.51 -14.30
N GLY A 79 -15.10 -0.02 -13.44
CA GLY A 79 -15.15 -0.25 -11.99
C GLY A 79 -15.46 1.00 -11.15
N GLY A 80 -15.46 2.18 -11.77
CA GLY A 80 -15.49 3.46 -11.07
C GLY A 80 -14.15 3.80 -10.41
N CYS A 81 -14.17 4.87 -9.61
CA CYS A 81 -13.06 5.29 -8.76
C CYS A 81 -13.62 5.63 -7.38
N VAL A 82 -13.06 5.02 -6.34
CA VAL A 82 -13.55 5.16 -4.97
C VAL A 82 -12.44 5.61 -4.03
N ALA A 83 -12.81 6.43 -3.06
CA ALA A 83 -11.91 6.94 -2.03
C ALA A 83 -12.42 6.52 -0.64
N PRO A 84 -11.90 5.45 -0.04
CA PRO A 84 -12.28 5.08 1.31
C PRO A 84 -11.76 6.13 2.30
N THR A 85 -12.66 6.61 3.14
CA THR A 85 -12.41 7.60 4.20
C THR A 85 -12.79 7.00 5.54
N GLY A 86 -12.22 7.51 6.62
CA GLY A 86 -12.53 7.07 7.98
C GLY A 86 -11.71 7.79 9.03
N PRO A 87 -12.15 7.75 10.31
CA PRO A 87 -11.39 8.35 11.40
C PRO A 87 -10.06 7.60 11.64
N ALA A 88 -9.15 8.24 12.36
CA ALA A 88 -7.95 7.59 12.90
C ALA A 88 -8.30 6.27 13.62
N GLY A 89 -7.47 5.25 13.44
CA GLY A 89 -7.72 3.87 13.87
C GLY A 89 -8.49 3.01 12.86
N SER A 90 -9.05 3.60 11.80
CA SER A 90 -9.64 2.82 10.70
C SER A 90 -8.57 2.03 9.94
N MET A 91 -8.98 0.89 9.39
CA MET A 91 -8.10 0.01 8.63
C MET A 91 -8.68 -0.31 7.24
N LEU A 92 -7.82 -0.34 6.24
CA LEU A 92 -8.11 -0.88 4.92
C LEU A 92 -7.23 -2.09 4.64
N MET A 93 -7.80 -3.11 3.99
CA MET A 93 -7.06 -4.23 3.44
C MET A 93 -7.31 -4.30 1.94
N PHE A 94 -6.24 -4.41 1.15
CA PHE A 94 -6.37 -4.48 -0.30
C PHE A 94 -5.30 -5.37 -0.95
N SER A 95 -5.69 -6.00 -2.05
CA SER A 95 -4.80 -6.84 -2.86
C SER A 95 -3.65 -6.02 -3.46
N SER A 96 -2.48 -6.63 -3.56
CA SER A 96 -1.31 -6.06 -4.25
C SER A 96 -1.52 -5.83 -5.76
N LEU A 97 -2.58 -6.40 -6.34
CA LEU A 97 -2.99 -6.15 -7.72
C LEU A 97 -4.05 -5.05 -7.86
N LEU A 98 -4.57 -4.51 -6.75
CA LEU A 98 -5.59 -3.47 -6.84
C LEU A 98 -4.95 -2.17 -7.33
N VAL A 99 -5.46 -1.64 -8.44
CA VAL A 99 -4.98 -0.38 -9.00
C VAL A 99 -5.37 0.76 -8.06
N HIS A 100 -4.35 1.49 -7.61
CA HIS A 100 -4.54 2.57 -6.65
C HIS A 100 -3.55 3.70 -6.85
N ALA A 101 -3.89 4.86 -6.30
CA ALA A 101 -3.11 6.10 -6.34
C ALA A 101 -3.44 6.94 -5.10
N SER A 102 -2.66 8.00 -4.86
CA SER A 102 -3.11 9.06 -3.97
C SER A 102 -2.67 10.44 -4.47
N PRO A 103 -3.59 11.42 -4.55
CA PRO A 103 -3.28 12.77 -4.97
C PRO A 103 -2.38 13.49 -3.94
N ALA A 104 -1.88 14.66 -4.30
CA ALA A 104 -1.18 15.52 -3.34
C ALA A 104 -2.15 16.01 -2.26
N ASN A 105 -1.67 16.13 -1.02
CA ASN A 105 -2.39 16.79 0.05
C ASN A 105 -2.00 18.28 0.07
N ILE A 106 -2.94 19.16 -0.32
CA ILE A 106 -2.79 20.62 -0.22
C ILE A 106 -3.61 21.20 0.94
N SER A 107 -4.29 20.34 1.71
CA SER A 107 -5.09 20.74 2.85
C SER A 107 -4.20 21.05 4.07
N PRO A 108 -4.72 21.70 5.12
CA PRO A 108 -3.97 21.92 6.36
C PRO A 108 -4.00 20.71 7.30
N PHE A 109 -4.62 19.59 6.90
CA PHE A 109 -4.76 18.39 7.74
C PHE A 109 -3.76 17.33 7.32
N ASP A 110 -3.07 16.74 8.28
CA ASP A 110 -2.16 15.64 8.03
C ASP A 110 -2.89 14.38 7.54
N ARG A 111 -2.13 13.48 6.94
CA ARG A 111 -2.61 12.17 6.45
C ARG A 111 -1.53 11.12 6.63
N THR A 112 -1.26 10.79 7.88
CA THR A 112 -0.33 9.74 8.28
C THR A 112 -1.02 8.39 8.23
N ILE A 113 -0.46 7.47 7.44
CA ILE A 113 -0.95 6.11 7.28
C ILE A 113 0.23 5.16 7.44
N VAL A 114 0.07 4.15 8.29
CA VAL A 114 1.03 3.06 8.41
C VAL A 114 0.61 1.95 7.47
N TYR A 115 1.54 1.49 6.64
CA TYR A 115 1.33 0.37 5.72
C TYR A 115 2.09 -0.86 6.20
N LEU A 116 1.41 -2.01 6.14
CA LEU A 116 2.02 -3.33 6.22
C LEU A 116 1.79 -4.04 4.90
N SER A 117 2.85 -4.25 4.12
CA SER A 117 2.84 -5.08 2.91
C SER A 117 3.23 -6.50 3.29
N LEU A 118 2.26 -7.41 3.23
CA LEU A 118 2.40 -8.79 3.70
C LEU A 118 2.33 -9.74 2.52
N CYS A 119 3.21 -10.74 2.49
CA CYS A 119 3.16 -11.84 1.53
C CYS A 119 3.07 -13.18 2.26
N HIS A 120 2.61 -14.21 1.55
CA HIS A 120 2.73 -15.57 2.08
C HIS A 120 4.22 -15.96 2.15
N VAL A 121 4.62 -16.68 3.21
CA VAL A 121 6.04 -16.94 3.51
C VAL A 121 6.78 -17.72 2.42
N ASP A 122 6.11 -18.61 1.69
CA ASP A 122 6.71 -19.33 0.54
C ASP A 122 6.75 -18.50 -0.77
N ASN A 123 6.17 -17.29 -0.77
CA ASN A 123 6.03 -16.38 -1.90
C ASN A 123 6.90 -15.12 -1.74
N HIS A 124 7.88 -15.17 -0.85
CA HIS A 124 8.78 -14.04 -0.64
C HIS A 124 9.55 -13.67 -1.91
N ILE A 125 10.01 -12.43 -1.97
CA ILE A 125 10.87 -11.91 -3.04
C ILE A 125 12.16 -12.75 -3.16
N ARG A 126 12.69 -12.85 -4.38
CA ARG A 126 13.87 -13.67 -4.70
C ARG A 126 15.09 -12.85 -5.10
N ALA A 127 14.86 -11.66 -5.65
CA ALA A 127 15.88 -10.68 -5.88
C ALA A 127 15.89 -9.65 -4.75
N PHE A 128 17.09 -9.27 -4.34
CA PHE A 128 17.33 -8.40 -3.19
C PHE A 128 17.92 -7.06 -3.63
N ASN A 129 17.37 -6.51 -4.72
CA ASN A 129 17.91 -5.35 -5.42
C ASN A 129 17.70 -4.04 -4.65
N ARG A 130 16.56 -3.90 -3.96
CA ARG A 130 16.24 -2.72 -3.13
C ARG A 130 16.81 -2.89 -1.71
N LYS A 131 17.03 -1.79 -0.97
CA LYS A 131 17.56 -1.85 0.41
C LYS A 131 16.63 -2.66 1.33
N GLU A 132 17.19 -3.29 2.36
CA GLU A 132 16.44 -4.15 3.28
C GLU A 132 15.24 -3.45 3.95
N TRP A 133 15.41 -2.17 4.32
CA TRP A 133 14.34 -1.37 4.91
C TRP A 133 13.21 -0.99 3.93
N ILE A 134 13.37 -1.30 2.62
CA ILE A 134 12.34 -1.17 1.58
C ILE A 134 11.76 -2.54 1.24
N ALA A 135 12.63 -3.54 1.12
CA ALA A 135 12.31 -4.90 0.73
C ALA A 135 12.96 -5.83 1.76
N HIS A 136 12.15 -6.43 2.64
CA HIS A 136 12.65 -7.21 3.77
C HIS A 136 13.40 -8.47 3.32
N ARG A 137 14.18 -9.06 4.24
CA ARG A 137 14.92 -10.32 4.05
C ARG A 137 14.52 -11.42 5.05
N ASP A 138 13.82 -11.04 6.11
CA ASP A 138 13.23 -11.96 7.08
C ASP A 138 11.77 -12.22 6.70
N PHE A 139 11.46 -13.49 6.45
CA PHE A 139 10.12 -13.97 6.10
C PHE A 139 9.62 -15.00 7.12
N THR A 140 10.15 -14.96 8.34
CA THR A 140 9.63 -15.72 9.47
C THR A 140 8.14 -15.41 9.65
N PRO A 141 7.27 -16.41 9.81
CA PRO A 141 5.84 -16.18 10.02
C PRO A 141 5.59 -15.21 11.18
N ILE A 142 4.73 -14.22 10.94
CA ILE A 142 4.34 -13.26 11.98
C ILE A 142 3.51 -14.01 13.04
N MET A 143 3.92 -13.87 14.29
CA MET A 143 3.17 -14.37 15.44
C MET A 143 2.28 -13.26 15.99
N PRO A 144 0.95 -13.46 16.10
CA PRO A 144 0.09 -12.47 16.73
C PRO A 144 0.46 -12.32 18.20
N LEU A 145 0.52 -11.07 18.65
CA LEU A 145 0.60 -10.74 20.07
C LEU A 145 -0.80 -10.86 20.71
N PRO A 146 -0.90 -10.92 22.06
CA PRO A 146 -2.18 -10.85 22.75
C PRO A 146 -2.98 -9.59 22.37
N ASP A 147 -4.31 -9.67 22.43
CA ASP A 147 -5.22 -8.59 22.00
C ASP A 147 -4.96 -7.25 22.72
N ASN A 148 -4.49 -7.30 23.97
CA ASN A 148 -4.21 -6.14 24.81
C ASN A 148 -2.75 -5.65 24.73
N CYS A 149 -1.94 -6.15 23.80
CA CYS A 149 -0.50 -5.84 23.73
C CYS A 149 -0.20 -4.34 23.58
N LEU A 150 -1.07 -3.58 22.91
CA LEU A 150 -0.90 -2.13 22.75
C LEU A 150 -1.27 -1.37 24.03
N ASP A 151 -2.30 -1.81 24.75
CA ASP A 151 -2.68 -1.22 26.04
C ASP A 151 -1.56 -1.40 27.07
N GLU A 152 -0.96 -2.61 27.11
CA GLU A 152 0.18 -2.92 27.95
C GLU A 152 1.40 -2.04 27.61
N LEU A 153 1.68 -1.84 26.31
CA LEU A 153 2.76 -0.99 25.85
C LEU A 153 2.57 0.47 26.28
N VAL A 154 1.34 1.00 26.17
CA VAL A 154 1.00 2.37 26.59
C VAL A 154 1.15 2.51 28.10
N ALA A 155 0.59 1.58 28.88
CA ALA A 155 0.69 1.59 30.34
C ALA A 155 2.16 1.53 30.81
N ALA A 156 2.98 0.70 30.16
CA ALA A 156 4.41 0.58 30.48
C ALA A 156 5.19 1.88 30.19
N ARG A 157 4.87 2.59 29.09
CA ARG A 157 5.50 3.87 28.78
C ARG A 157 5.11 4.97 29.76
N GLN A 158 3.82 5.06 30.11
CA GLN A 158 3.34 6.04 31.08
C GLN A 158 3.94 5.83 32.47
N ALA A 159 4.19 4.58 32.87
CA ALA A 159 4.84 4.27 34.14
C ALA A 159 6.35 4.61 34.17
N ALA A 160 6.97 4.82 33.00
CA ALA A 160 8.39 5.16 32.87
C ALA A 160 8.66 6.68 32.76
N GLU A 161 7.60 7.49 32.62
CA GLU A 161 7.62 8.96 32.64
C GLU A 161 7.40 9.49 34.06
#